data_AF-A0A239JN80-F1
#
_entry.id   AF-A0A239JN80-F1
#
_cell.length_a   1.000
_cell.length_b   1.000
_cell.length_c   1.000
_cell.angle_alpha   90.00
_cell.angle_beta   90.00
_cell.angle_gamma   90.00
#
_symmetry.space_group_name_H-M   'P 1'
#
loop_
_entity.id
_entity.type
_entity.pdbx_description
1 polymer ?
#
loop_
_entity_poly.entity_id
_entity_poly.type
_entity_poly.pdbx_seq_one_letter_code
_entity_poly.pdbx_strand_id
1 'polypeptide(L)'
;MADWPYNTAAWKRLRLAHLARFPMCEECERIGRLVPANTVDHRRAISDGGAPFPGHEGLASYCPSCHGAKTARGSEAGAIRSSKPRRGCNPDGTPLDPAHPWHGKSLRADAEGPALVPHAQLVSGDRDRNG
;
A
#
# COMPACT_ATOMS: atom_id res chain seq x y z
N MET A 1 0.00 17.14 -22.86
CA MET A 1 -0.56 15.85 -23.36
C MET A 1 0.23 14.74 -22.69
N ALA A 2 -0.35 13.55 -22.47
CA ALA A 2 0.44 12.44 -21.94
C ALA A 2 1.55 12.06 -22.94
N ASP A 3 2.72 11.68 -22.45
CA ASP A 3 3.83 11.28 -23.29
C ASP A 3 3.62 9.89 -23.88
N TRP A 4 4.41 9.55 -24.89
CA TRP A 4 4.49 8.17 -25.37
C TRP A 4 5.02 7.26 -24.25
N PRO A 5 4.50 6.03 -24.07
CA PRO A 5 3.45 5.35 -24.83
C PRO A 5 2.03 5.59 -24.30
N TYR A 6 1.88 6.37 -23.23
CA TYR A 6 0.62 6.52 -22.48
C TYR A 6 -0.49 7.21 -23.27
N ASN A 7 -0.15 8.00 -24.29
CA ASN A 7 -1.11 8.63 -25.19
C ASN A 7 -1.63 7.71 -26.33
N THR A 8 -1.06 6.52 -26.51
CA THR A 8 -1.38 5.64 -27.64
C THR A 8 -2.68 4.84 -27.44
N ALA A 9 -3.35 4.50 -28.55
CA ALA A 9 -4.52 3.60 -28.52
C ALA A 9 -4.16 2.17 -28.07
N ALA A 10 -2.92 1.73 -28.31
CA ALA A 10 -2.41 0.46 -27.83
C ALA A 10 -2.40 0.43 -26.29
N TRP A 11 -1.84 1.46 -25.65
CA TRP A 11 -1.85 1.57 -24.18
C TRP A 11 -3.27 1.63 -23.61
N LYS A 12 -4.14 2.45 -24.19
CA LYS A 12 -5.54 2.57 -23.72
C LYS A 12 -6.26 1.21 -23.70
N ARG A 13 -6.08 0.40 -24.77
CA ARG A 13 -6.67 -0.96 -24.85
C ARG A 13 -6.06 -1.92 -23.84
N LEU A 14 -4.73 -1.96 -23.73
CA LEU A 14 -4.02 -2.81 -22.78
C LEU A 14 -4.43 -2.48 -21.34
N ARG A 15 -4.50 -1.19 -20.99
CA ARG A 15 -4.94 -0.71 -19.68
C ARG A 15 -6.35 -1.18 -19.34
N LEU A 16 -7.30 -1.04 -20.28
CA LEU A 16 -8.68 -1.49 -20.07
C LEU A 16 -8.76 -3.01 -19.89
N ALA A 17 -8.06 -3.77 -20.73
CA ALA A 17 -8.01 -5.23 -20.62
C ALA A 17 -7.39 -5.69 -19.30
N HIS A 18 -6.32 -5.03 -18.85
CA HIS A 18 -5.68 -5.35 -17.58
C HIS A 18 -6.59 -5.03 -16.39
N LEU A 19 -7.23 -3.85 -16.33
CA LEU A 19 -8.17 -3.52 -15.25
C LEU A 19 -9.40 -4.43 -15.20
N ALA A 20 -9.89 -4.90 -16.36
CA ALA A 20 -10.99 -5.85 -16.40
C ALA A 20 -10.61 -7.21 -15.76
N ARG A 21 -9.33 -7.60 -15.86
CA ARG A 21 -8.81 -8.85 -15.30
C ARG A 21 -8.34 -8.71 -13.86
N PHE A 22 -7.74 -7.57 -13.51
CA PHE A 22 -7.17 -7.26 -12.20
C PHE A 22 -7.79 -5.96 -11.68
N PRO A 23 -9.05 -6.00 -11.22
CA PRO A 23 -9.81 -4.79 -10.85
C PRO A 23 -9.40 -4.23 -9.48
N MET A 24 -8.57 -4.94 -8.72
CA MET A 24 -8.22 -4.60 -7.34
C MET A 24 -6.81 -4.01 -7.26
N CYS A 25 -6.58 -3.17 -6.24
CA CYS A 25 -5.28 -2.60 -5.95
C CYS A 25 -4.37 -3.64 -5.28
N GLU A 26 -3.29 -4.03 -5.95
CA GLU A 26 -2.39 -5.10 -5.48
C GLU A 26 -1.76 -4.79 -4.12
N GLU A 27 -1.39 -3.52 -3.89
CA GLU A 27 -0.80 -3.11 -2.61
C GLU A 27 -1.81 -3.13 -1.48
N CYS A 28 -3.09 -2.86 -1.77
CA CYS A 28 -4.15 -2.98 -0.77
C CYS A 28 -4.46 -4.46 -0.50
N GLU A 29 -4.53 -5.30 -1.53
CA GLU A 29 -4.77 -6.74 -1.37
C GLU A 29 -3.66 -7.39 -0.54
N ARG A 30 -2.39 -7.00 -0.76
CA ARG A 30 -1.23 -7.47 0.02
C ARG A 30 -1.36 -7.23 1.52
N ILE A 31 -2.10 -6.20 1.93
CA ILE A 31 -2.36 -5.85 3.34
C ILE A 31 -3.77 -6.22 3.80
N GLY A 32 -4.45 -7.10 3.05
CA GLY A 32 -5.79 -7.61 3.38
C GLY A 32 -6.92 -6.61 3.15
N ARG A 33 -6.73 -5.59 2.33
CA ARG A 33 -7.75 -4.58 1.99
C ARG A 33 -8.25 -4.75 0.55
N LEU A 34 -9.57 -4.75 0.38
CA LEU A 34 -10.21 -4.79 -0.94
C LEU A 34 -10.52 -3.36 -1.39
N VAL A 35 -9.64 -2.77 -2.20
CA VAL A 35 -9.82 -1.43 -2.77
C VAL A 35 -9.77 -1.51 -4.30
N PRO A 36 -10.76 -0.96 -5.04
CA PRO A 36 -10.74 -0.98 -6.50
C PRO A 36 -9.58 -0.16 -7.05
N ALA A 37 -8.94 -0.69 -8.08
CA ALA A 37 -7.92 0.00 -8.85
C ALA A 37 -8.55 0.86 -9.95
N ASN A 38 -7.90 1.97 -10.26
CA ASN A 38 -8.25 2.80 -11.42
C ASN A 38 -7.03 3.21 -12.25
N THR A 39 -5.83 2.85 -11.79
CA THR A 39 -4.57 3.19 -12.43
C THR A 39 -3.81 1.90 -12.70
N VAL A 40 -3.25 1.79 -13.91
CA VAL A 40 -2.38 0.68 -14.29
C VAL A 40 -1.01 1.27 -14.51
N ASP A 41 -0.02 0.58 -13.98
CA ASP A 41 1.34 1.07 -13.94
C ASP A 41 2.32 -0.04 -14.29
N HIS A 42 3.46 0.32 -14.87
CA HIS A 42 4.49 -0.66 -15.22
C HIS A 42 5.21 -1.11 -13.95
N ARG A 43 5.41 -2.44 -13.81
CA ARG A 43 6.22 -2.98 -12.69
C ARG A 43 7.68 -2.58 -12.83
N ARG A 44 8.20 -2.63 -14.06
CA ARG A 44 9.49 -2.07 -14.45
C ARG A 44 9.23 -0.83 -15.28
N ALA A 45 9.61 0.34 -14.76
CA ALA A 45 9.44 1.61 -15.47
C ALA A 45 10.08 1.56 -16.86
N ILE A 46 9.48 2.26 -17.83
CA ILE A 46 10.01 2.35 -19.19
C ILE A 46 11.38 3.04 -19.19
N SER A 47 11.56 4.05 -18.32
CA SER A 47 12.86 4.71 -18.10
C SER A 47 13.96 3.74 -17.68
N ASP A 48 13.59 2.65 -17.02
CA ASP A 48 14.50 1.65 -16.47
C ASP A 48 14.61 0.43 -17.41
N GLY A 49 14.20 0.58 -18.67
CA GLY A 49 14.25 -0.46 -19.71
C GLY A 49 13.05 -1.41 -19.73
N GLY A 50 11.93 -1.03 -19.13
CA GLY A 50 10.66 -1.76 -19.25
C GLY A 50 10.08 -1.71 -20.67
N ALA A 51 9.44 -2.80 -21.09
CA ALA A 51 8.72 -2.82 -22.37
C ALA A 51 7.52 -1.85 -22.31
N PRO A 52 7.24 -1.06 -23.36
CA PRO A 52 6.13 -0.10 -23.36
C PRO A 52 4.76 -0.79 -23.35
N PHE A 53 4.66 -1.97 -23.96
CA PHE A 53 3.44 -2.78 -24.07
C PHE A 53 3.71 -4.22 -23.61
N PRO A 54 3.98 -4.47 -22.32
CA PRO A 54 4.24 -5.81 -21.81
C PRO A 54 2.95 -6.63 -21.72
N GLY A 55 3.08 -7.93 -21.45
CA GLY A 55 1.95 -8.74 -20.99
C GLY A 55 1.45 -8.27 -19.62
N HIS A 56 0.36 -8.88 -19.13
CA HIS A 56 -0.24 -8.47 -17.86
C HIS A 56 0.69 -8.64 -16.65
N GLU A 57 1.64 -9.57 -16.73
CA GLU A 57 2.68 -9.80 -15.72
C GLU A 57 3.62 -8.59 -15.54
N GLY A 58 3.81 -7.79 -16.58
CA GLY A 58 4.61 -6.57 -16.54
C GLY A 58 3.88 -5.34 -16.00
N LEU A 59 2.59 -5.48 -15.68
CA LEU A 59 1.71 -4.41 -15.24
C LEU A 59 1.18 -4.68 -13.83
N ALA A 60 0.84 -3.60 -13.12
CA ALA A 60 0.20 -3.66 -11.83
C ALA A 60 -0.98 -2.69 -11.72
N SER A 61 -2.02 -3.12 -11.01
CA SER A 61 -3.22 -2.33 -10.73
C SER A 61 -3.11 -1.63 -9.37
N TYR A 62 -3.37 -0.31 -9.34
CA TYR A 62 -3.33 0.50 -8.13
C TYR A 62 -4.54 1.42 -7.97
N CYS A 63 -4.89 1.69 -6.71
CA CYS A 63 -5.76 2.81 -6.34
C CYS A 63 -4.96 4.14 -6.35
N PRO A 64 -5.62 5.31 -6.40
CA PRO A 64 -4.93 6.60 -6.49
C PRO A 64 -3.93 6.87 -5.37
N SER A 65 -4.24 6.46 -4.15
CA SER A 65 -3.37 6.70 -2.98
C SER A 65 -2.10 5.85 -3.04
N CYS A 66 -2.22 4.56 -3.38
CA CYS A 66 -1.08 3.66 -3.53
C CYS A 66 -0.20 4.05 -4.72
N HIS A 67 -0.81 4.43 -5.85
CA HIS A 67 -0.08 4.91 -7.01
C HIS A 67 0.69 6.19 -6.70
N GLY A 68 0.06 7.20 -6.10
CA GLY A 68 0.74 8.44 -5.71
C GLY A 68 1.89 8.20 -4.73
N ALA A 69 1.73 7.25 -3.80
CA ALA A 69 2.80 6.85 -2.89
C ALA A 69 3.96 6.14 -3.60
N LYS A 70 3.69 5.30 -4.62
CA LYS A 70 4.73 4.67 -5.45
C LYS A 70 5.49 5.74 -6.22
N THR A 71 4.79 6.62 -6.93
CA THR A 71 5.42 7.71 -7.68
C THR A 71 6.29 8.58 -6.78
N ALA A 72 5.86 8.93 -5.57
CA ALA A 72 6.67 9.73 -4.64
C ALA A 72 8.00 9.05 -4.21
N ARG A 73 8.10 7.72 -4.33
CA ARG A 73 9.22 6.90 -3.86
C ARG A 73 10.07 6.29 -4.98
N GLY A 74 9.49 6.08 -6.16
CA GLY A 74 10.13 5.41 -7.28
C GLY A 74 11.00 6.33 -8.13
N SER A 75 11.85 5.71 -8.96
CA SER A 75 12.66 6.36 -10.01
C SER A 75 11.79 7.12 -11.02
N GLU A 76 10.55 6.69 -11.20
CA GLU A 76 9.55 7.26 -12.09
C GLU A 76 9.12 8.72 -11.75
N ALA A 77 9.44 9.25 -10.55
CA ALA A 77 9.32 10.68 -10.25
C ALA A 77 10.61 11.50 -10.49
N GLY A 78 11.66 10.89 -11.05
CA GLY A 78 13.00 11.48 -11.11
C GLY A 78 13.69 11.34 -9.76
N ALA A 79 13.78 12.44 -9.00
CA ALA A 79 14.31 12.39 -7.63
C ALA A 79 13.27 11.81 -6.66
N ILE A 80 13.69 10.93 -5.74
CA ILE A 80 12.85 10.44 -4.65
C ILE A 80 12.32 11.67 -3.88
N ARG A 81 11.01 11.92 -3.98
CA ARG A 81 10.37 13.11 -3.40
C ARG A 81 10.04 12.93 -1.91
N SER A 82 10.14 11.70 -1.40
CA SER A 82 9.97 11.41 0.02
C SER A 82 10.65 10.11 0.42
N SER A 83 11.56 10.18 1.39
CA SER A 83 12.12 9.02 2.09
C SER A 83 11.28 8.56 3.29
N LYS A 84 10.17 9.26 3.61
CA LYS A 84 9.34 8.94 4.77
C LYS A 84 8.74 7.52 4.64
N PRO A 85 8.89 6.66 5.67
CA PRO A 85 8.31 5.32 5.70
C PRO A 85 6.79 5.33 5.52
N ARG A 86 6.24 4.21 5.03
CA ARG A 86 4.78 4.07 4.82
C ARG A 86 4.11 4.08 6.19
N ARG A 87 3.16 5.00 6.41
CA ARG A 87 2.46 5.12 7.69
C ARG A 87 1.41 4.02 7.81
N GLY A 88 1.35 3.36 8.97
CA GLY A 88 0.33 2.36 9.32
C GLY A 88 0.94 1.05 9.84
N CYS A 89 0.09 0.20 10.40
CA CYS A 89 0.43 -1.17 10.79
C CYS A 89 -0.50 -2.19 10.12
N ASN A 90 -0.02 -3.42 9.98
CA ASN A 90 -0.77 -4.62 9.62
C ASN A 90 -1.70 -5.04 10.78
N PRO A 91 -2.66 -5.96 10.56
CA PRO A 91 -3.53 -6.48 11.62
C PRO A 91 -2.79 -7.13 12.80
N ASP A 92 -1.56 -7.60 12.58
CA ASP A 92 -0.67 -8.17 13.61
C ASP A 92 0.12 -7.12 14.41
N GLY A 93 -0.07 -5.83 14.10
CA GLY A 93 0.63 -4.72 14.75
C GLY A 93 2.00 -4.36 14.15
N THR A 94 2.48 -5.08 13.13
CA THR A 94 3.77 -4.77 12.48
C THR A 94 3.66 -3.59 11.50
N PRO A 95 4.69 -2.72 11.35
CA PRO A 95 4.65 -1.63 10.37
C PRO A 95 4.47 -2.12 8.92
N LEU A 96 3.70 -1.40 8.11
CA LEU A 96 3.49 -1.73 6.69
C LEU A 96 4.78 -1.66 5.84
N ASP A 97 5.75 -0.88 6.30
CA ASP A 97 7.02 -0.65 5.63
C ASP A 97 8.13 -1.48 6.30
N PRO A 98 8.73 -2.46 5.60
CA PRO A 98 9.80 -3.28 6.16
C PRO A 98 11.05 -2.49 6.59
N ALA A 99 11.27 -1.32 5.99
CA ALA A 99 12.36 -0.43 6.35
C ALA A 99 12.00 0.53 7.50
N HIS A 100 10.81 0.41 8.09
CA HIS A 100 10.42 1.24 9.23
C HIS A 100 11.31 0.95 10.44
N PRO A 101 11.81 1.96 11.20
CA PRO A 101 12.66 1.74 12.38
C PRO A 101 12.07 0.84 13.47
N TRP A 102 10.75 0.70 13.48
CA TRP A 102 9.98 -0.15 14.40
C TRP A 102 9.54 -1.50 13.78
N HIS A 103 10.02 -1.85 12.57
CA HIS A 103 9.75 -3.16 11.94
C HIS A 103 10.59 -4.28 12.58
N GLY A 104 11.73 -3.95 13.19
CA GLY A 104 12.46 -4.89 14.03
C GLY A 104 11.75 -5.09 15.37
N LYS A 105 11.69 -6.35 15.84
CA LYS A 105 11.28 -6.68 17.21
C LYS A 105 12.03 -5.74 18.15
N SER A 106 11.32 -4.98 18.98
CA SER A 106 12.00 -4.27 20.05
C SER A 106 12.75 -5.33 20.87
N LEU A 107 14.04 -5.15 21.11
CA LEU A 107 14.84 -6.02 21.99
C LEU A 107 14.35 -5.99 23.47
N ARG A 108 13.16 -5.44 23.71
CA ARG A 108 12.54 -5.23 25.02
C ARG A 108 11.15 -5.82 25.14
N ALA A 109 10.63 -6.47 24.11
CA ALA A 109 9.47 -7.34 24.26
C ALA A 109 10.00 -8.74 24.55
N ASP A 110 10.15 -9.07 25.84
CA ASP A 110 10.38 -10.44 26.26
C ASP A 110 9.24 -11.34 25.74
N ALA A 111 9.51 -12.63 25.53
CA ALA A 111 8.51 -13.59 25.04
C ALA A 111 7.33 -13.78 26.01
N GLU A 112 7.51 -13.38 27.27
CA GLU A 112 6.45 -13.28 28.26
C GLU A 112 5.74 -11.91 28.15
N GLY A 113 4.50 -11.92 27.67
CA GLY A 113 3.58 -10.82 27.97
C GLY A 113 3.37 -10.70 29.49
N PRO A 114 3.01 -9.52 30.02
CA PRO A 114 2.63 -9.43 31.43
C PRO A 114 1.51 -10.43 31.71
N ALA A 115 1.63 -11.19 32.80
CA ALA A 115 0.60 -12.12 33.22
C ALA A 115 -0.76 -11.40 33.22
N LEU A 116 -1.76 -12.00 32.57
CA LEU A 116 -3.14 -11.52 32.61
C LEU A 116 -3.52 -11.33 34.08
N VAL A 117 -3.63 -10.08 34.53
CA VAL A 117 -4.17 -9.77 35.85
C VAL A 117 -5.64 -10.19 35.84
N PRO A 118 -6.06 -11.21 36.62
CA PRO A 118 -7.43 -11.73 36.57
C PRO A 118 -8.49 -10.72 37.04
N HIS A 119 -8.06 -9.56 37.55
CA HIS A 119 -8.89 -8.55 38.21
C HIS A 119 -8.85 -7.17 37.54
N ALA A 120 -8.56 -7.08 36.23
CA ALA A 120 -8.80 -5.85 35.50
C ALA A 120 -10.32 -5.67 35.26
N GLN A 121 -11.03 -5.22 36.29
CA GLN A 121 -12.46 -4.94 36.21
C GLN A 121 -12.66 -3.61 35.47
N LEU A 122 -13.33 -3.66 34.32
CA LEU A 122 -13.73 -2.48 33.56
C LEU A 122 -14.63 -1.61 34.44
N VAL A 123 -14.19 -0.39 34.75
CA VAL A 123 -15.03 0.60 35.44
C VAL A 123 -16.07 1.11 34.46
N SER A 124 -17.26 0.54 34.51
CA SER A 124 -18.45 1.15 33.93
C SER A 124 -18.78 2.41 34.73
N GLY A 125 -18.54 3.58 34.17
CA GLY A 125 -18.90 4.84 34.81
C GLY A 125 -20.42 5.00 34.78
N ASP A 126 -21.06 4.92 35.95
CA ASP A 126 -22.46 5.27 36.12
C ASP A 126 -22.66 6.77 35.86
N ARG A 127 -23.56 7.08 34.94
CA ARG A 127 -24.03 8.44 34.66
C ARG A 127 -25.39 8.65 35.31
N ASP A 128 -25.41 8.84 36.61
CA ASP A 128 -26.61 9.31 37.29
C ASP A 128 -26.50 10.82 37.53
N ARG A 129 -27.24 11.58 36.71
CA ARG A 129 -27.55 13.00 36.94
C ARG A 129 -28.83 13.05 37.76
N ASN A 130 -28.71 13.50 39.01
CA ASN A 130 -29.81 13.86 39.91
C ASN A 130 -30.80 14.82 39.24
N GLY A 131 -32.10 14.53 39.39
CA GLY A 131 -33.20 15.49 39.33
C GLY A 131 -33.66 15.86 40.73
#